data_AF-A0A2V7XNT5-F1
#
_entry.id   AF-A0A2V7XNT5-F1
#
_cell.length_a   1.000
_cell.length_b   1.000
_cell.length_c   1.000
_cell.angle_alpha   90.00
_cell.angle_beta   90.00
_cell.angle_gamma   90.00
#
_symmetry.space_group_name_H-M   'P 1'
#
loop_
_entity.id
_entity.type
_entity.pdbx_description
1 polymer ?
#
loop_
_entity_poly.entity_id
_entity_poly.type
_entity_poly.pdbx_seq_one_letter_code
_entity_poly.pdbx_strand_id
1 'polypeptide(L)'
;MRFRSVMPAALVAVALARAAAAAEPGAQADLFLYDAGADLKVEEVGVDKRAGVSVRDIRFTPIAGRDPVAAYLVEPEGKGPFAGILWVHWLGEPATTNRTQFREEAAALAPKGVVSLLAEAMWSAPK
;
A
#
# COMPACT_ATOMS: atom_id res chain seq x y z
N MET A 1 41.46 -64.48 3.44
CA MET A 1 40.50 -65.52 2.96
C MET A 1 39.35 -65.51 3.97
N ARG A 2 38.09 -65.12 3.71
CA ARG A 2 37.22 -64.99 2.53
C ARG A 2 36.19 -63.85 2.75
N PHE A 3 35.82 -63.18 1.66
CA PHE A 3 34.66 -62.28 1.57
C PHE A 3 33.34 -63.05 1.75
N ARG A 4 32.33 -62.42 2.37
CA ARG A 4 30.92 -62.59 2.01
C ARG A 4 30.16 -61.27 2.20
N SER A 5 29.78 -60.69 1.07
CA SER A 5 28.80 -59.62 0.92
C SER A 5 27.39 -60.18 1.06
N VAL A 6 26.48 -59.46 1.74
CA VAL A 6 25.05 -59.40 1.40
C VAL A 6 24.48 -58.04 1.84
N MET A 7 24.09 -57.21 0.88
CA MET A 7 22.99 -56.22 0.94
C MET A 7 22.03 -56.64 -0.19
N PRO A 8 20.74 -56.22 -0.30
CA PRO A 8 20.00 -55.18 0.45
C PRO A 8 18.49 -55.52 0.72
N ALA A 9 17.78 -54.63 1.43
CA ALA A 9 16.31 -54.34 1.41
C ALA A 9 15.92 -53.79 2.81
N ALA A 10 15.20 -52.70 3.00
CA ALA A 10 14.02 -52.29 2.26
C ALA A 10 13.93 -50.77 2.06
N LEU A 11 13.31 -50.44 0.94
CA LEU A 11 12.94 -49.14 0.43
C LEU A 11 11.70 -48.59 1.16
N VAL A 12 11.58 -47.25 1.09
CA VAL A 12 10.37 -46.42 1.27
C VAL A 12 9.93 -46.12 2.71
N ALA A 13 10.47 -45.04 3.27
CA ALA A 13 9.66 -44.14 4.09
C ALA A 13 9.24 -42.97 3.21
N VAL A 14 7.97 -43.01 2.79
CA VAL A 14 7.29 -42.02 1.98
C VAL A 14 7.50 -40.63 2.58
N ALA A 15 7.93 -39.70 1.74
CA ALA A 15 8.01 -38.26 2.02
C ALA A 15 6.62 -37.72 2.39
N LEU A 16 6.30 -37.73 3.68
CA LEU A 16 5.07 -37.17 4.25
C LEU A 16 5.45 -35.99 5.14
N ALA A 17 5.82 -34.87 4.53
CA ALA A 17 5.73 -33.53 5.14
C ALA A 17 6.20 -32.44 4.17
N ARG A 18 5.54 -32.26 3.02
CA ARG A 18 5.63 -30.98 2.30
C ARG A 18 4.37 -30.64 1.53
N ALA A 19 3.24 -30.73 2.21
CA ALA A 19 1.99 -30.12 1.77
C ALA A 19 1.45 -29.22 2.89
N ALA A 20 2.32 -28.39 3.47
CA ALA A 20 1.84 -27.09 3.96
C ALA A 20 1.64 -26.29 2.68
N ALA A 21 0.38 -26.06 2.31
CA ALA A 21 -0.01 -25.36 1.09
C ALA A 21 0.86 -24.12 0.90
N ALA A 22 1.78 -24.18 -0.07
CA ALA A 22 2.29 -22.97 -0.68
C ALA A 22 1.05 -22.36 -1.33
N ALA A 23 0.59 -21.22 -0.81
CA ALA A 23 -0.39 -20.44 -1.55
C ALA A 23 0.20 -20.22 -2.96
N GLU A 24 -0.51 -20.69 -3.98
CA GLU A 24 -0.12 -20.51 -5.37
C GLU A 24 0.11 -19.01 -5.60
N PRO A 25 1.31 -18.56 -6.00
CA PRO A 25 1.65 -17.14 -6.09
C PRO A 25 0.64 -16.30 -6.90
N GLY A 26 -0.04 -16.92 -7.88
CA GLY A 26 -1.08 -16.28 -8.68
C GLY A 26 -2.33 -15.89 -7.90
N ALA A 27 -2.79 -16.71 -6.96
CA ALA A 27 -4.02 -16.43 -6.19
C ALA A 27 -3.88 -15.21 -5.26
N GLN A 28 -2.65 -14.88 -4.85
CA GLN A 28 -2.38 -13.68 -4.07
C GLN A 28 -2.26 -12.42 -4.94
N ALA A 29 -1.78 -12.56 -6.19
CA ALA A 29 -1.70 -11.45 -7.13
C ALA A 29 -3.09 -10.93 -7.53
N ASP A 30 -4.07 -11.82 -7.61
CA ASP A 30 -5.46 -11.49 -7.94
C ASP A 30 -6.11 -10.51 -6.95
N LEU A 31 -5.64 -10.48 -5.69
CA LEU A 31 -6.11 -9.53 -4.66
C LEU A 31 -5.75 -8.07 -4.97
N PHE A 32 -4.79 -7.84 -5.87
CA PHE A 32 -4.29 -6.53 -6.27
C PHE A 32 -4.64 -6.15 -7.71
N LEU A 33 -5.49 -6.94 -8.39
CA LEU A 33 -6.00 -6.63 -9.73
C LEU A 33 -7.10 -5.56 -9.66
N TYR A 34 -6.75 -4.39 -9.11
CA TYR A 34 -7.64 -3.23 -9.10
C TYR A 34 -7.89 -2.73 -10.52
N ASP A 35 -9.11 -2.28 -10.79
CA ASP A 35 -9.43 -1.61 -12.05
C ASP A 35 -8.72 -0.24 -12.11
N ALA A 36 -7.63 -0.18 -12.88
CA ALA A 36 -6.86 1.04 -13.08
C ALA A 36 -7.64 2.14 -13.83
N GLY A 37 -8.75 1.78 -14.49
CA GLY A 37 -9.65 2.71 -15.18
C GLY A 37 -10.85 3.15 -14.32
N ALA A 38 -10.94 2.72 -13.06
CA ALA A 38 -12.06 3.08 -12.20
C ALA A 38 -12.14 4.60 -12.00
N ASP A 39 -13.34 5.15 -12.17
CA ASP A 39 -13.60 6.56 -11.86
C ASP A 39 -13.65 6.74 -10.33
N LEU A 40 -12.52 7.18 -9.77
CA LEU A 40 -12.37 7.44 -8.34
C LEU A 40 -13.13 8.70 -7.88
N LYS A 41 -13.79 9.46 -8.78
CA LYS A 41 -14.52 10.68 -8.43
C LYS A 41 -13.71 11.62 -7.55
N VAL A 42 -12.49 11.93 -7.98
CA VAL A 42 -11.57 12.76 -7.21
C VAL A 42 -12.09 14.20 -7.19
N GLU A 43 -12.32 14.73 -6.00
CA GLU A 43 -12.78 16.09 -5.75
C GLU A 43 -11.69 16.86 -5.00
N GLU A 44 -11.27 18.01 -5.52
CA GLU A 44 -10.38 18.93 -4.80
C GLU A 44 -11.20 19.83 -3.87
N VAL A 45 -10.92 19.73 -2.58
CA VAL A 45 -11.54 20.57 -1.54
C VAL A 45 -10.80 21.90 -1.40
N GLY A 46 -9.49 21.87 -1.61
CA GLY A 46 -8.66 23.06 -1.60
C GLY A 46 -7.20 22.74 -1.92
N VAL A 47 -6.43 23.80 -2.17
CA VAL A 47 -5.01 23.70 -2.50
C VAL A 47 -4.21 24.76 -1.77
N ASP A 48 -3.12 24.32 -1.16
CA ASP A 48 -2.07 25.17 -0.60
C ASP A 48 -0.81 25.02 -1.46
N LYS A 49 -0.31 26.13 -2.01
CA LYS A 49 0.90 26.15 -2.85
C LYS A 49 1.99 26.91 -2.11
N ARG A 50 3.13 26.26 -1.89
CA ARG A 50 4.27 26.85 -1.19
C ARG A 50 5.59 26.32 -1.74
N ALA A 51 6.49 27.22 -2.10
CA ALA A 51 7.89 26.92 -2.44
C ALA A 51 8.09 25.71 -3.40
N GLY A 52 7.34 25.65 -4.50
CA GLY A 52 7.48 24.56 -5.48
C GLY A 52 6.78 23.26 -5.08
N VAL A 53 5.89 23.30 -4.08
CA VAL A 53 5.09 22.18 -3.60
C VAL A 53 3.61 22.54 -3.64
N SER A 54 2.80 21.63 -4.15
CA SER A 54 1.34 21.69 -4.04
C SER A 54 0.87 20.67 -3.01
N VAL A 55 0.13 21.13 -2.00
CA VAL A 55 -0.60 20.30 -1.05
C VAL A 55 -2.09 20.44 -1.36
N ARG A 56 -2.68 19.43 -1.99
CA ARG A 56 -4.12 19.39 -2.30
C ARG A 56 -4.86 18.60 -1.25
N ASP A 57 -5.90 19.19 -0.68
CA ASP A 57 -6.92 18.47 0.08
C ASP A 57 -7.91 17.87 -0.93
N ILE A 58 -8.03 16.54 -0.94
CA ILE A 58 -8.88 15.82 -1.87
C ILE A 58 -9.84 14.87 -1.15
N ARG A 59 -10.95 14.55 -1.82
CA ARG A 59 -11.79 13.39 -1.53
C ARG A 59 -11.84 12.48 -2.74
N PHE A 60 -11.90 11.17 -2.54
CA PHE A 60 -12.06 10.20 -3.62
C PHE A 60 -12.85 8.98 -3.16
N THR A 61 -13.53 8.31 -4.08
CA THR A 61 -14.38 7.14 -3.83
C THR A 61 -13.69 5.87 -4.36
N PRO A 62 -12.94 5.12 -3.51
CA PRO A 62 -12.20 3.95 -3.96
C PRO A 62 -13.09 2.76 -4.36
N ILE A 63 -14.30 2.69 -3.80
CA ILE A 63 -15.27 1.64 -4.06
C ILE A 63 -16.60 2.33 -4.39
N ALA A 64 -17.13 2.08 -5.59
CA ALA A 64 -18.39 2.67 -6.03
C ALA A 64 -19.52 2.40 -5.02
N GLY A 65 -20.26 3.46 -4.68
CA GLY A 65 -21.36 3.39 -3.71
C GLY A 65 -20.94 3.44 -2.23
N ARG A 66 -19.65 3.65 -1.93
CA ARG A 66 -19.15 3.92 -0.57
C ARG A 66 -18.90 5.41 -0.36
N ASP A 67 -18.80 5.81 0.90
CA ASP A 67 -18.46 7.17 1.28
C ASP A 67 -17.05 7.54 0.77
N PRO A 68 -16.84 8.80 0.34
CA PRO A 68 -15.51 9.26 -0.08
C PRO A 68 -14.49 9.23 1.07
N VAL A 69 -13.27 8.82 0.74
CA VAL A 69 -12.10 8.90 1.61
C VAL A 69 -11.44 10.27 1.42
N ALA A 70 -11.18 10.95 2.52
CA ALA A 70 -10.45 12.20 2.54
C ALA A 70 -8.94 11.92 2.50
N ALA A 71 -8.17 12.72 1.76
CA ALA A 71 -6.72 12.57 1.70
C ALA A 71 -6.01 13.91 1.43
N TYR A 72 -4.71 13.97 1.72
CA TYR A 72 -3.83 14.98 1.13
C TYR A 72 -3.02 14.36 0.00
N LEU A 73 -2.98 15.04 -1.14
CA LEU A 73 -2.07 14.75 -2.25
C LEU A 73 -1.01 15.84 -2.28
N VAL A 74 0.23 15.47 -1.99
CA VAL A 74 1.37 16.38 -1.90
C VAL A 74 2.32 16.09 -3.05
N GLU A 75 2.60 17.10 -3.88
CA GLU A 75 3.37 16.93 -5.11
C GLU A 75 4.39 18.05 -5.30
N PRO A 76 5.55 17.76 -5.93
CA PRO A 76 6.38 18.80 -6.51
C PRO A 76 5.66 19.51 -7.65
N GLU A 77 6.00 20.78 -7.86
CA GLU A 77 5.72 21.46 -9.11
C GLU A 77 6.53 20.87 -10.28
N GLY A 78 5.97 20.96 -11.48
CA GLY A 78 6.61 20.47 -12.70
C GLY A 78 6.04 19.15 -13.19
N LYS A 79 6.79 18.49 -14.09
CA LYS A 79 6.37 17.25 -14.73
C LYS A 79 7.32 16.12 -14.30
N GLY A 80 6.75 14.95 -14.02
CA GLY A 80 7.47 13.76 -13.56
C GLY A 80 8.31 13.06 -14.64
N PRO A 81 8.77 11.81 -14.37
CA PRO A 81 8.27 10.90 -13.33
C PRO A 81 8.77 11.24 -11.92
N PHE A 82 7.95 10.90 -10.92
CA PHE A 82 8.25 11.07 -9.50
C PHE A 82 8.11 9.73 -8.77
N ALA A 83 8.83 9.56 -7.66
CA ALA A 83 8.60 8.44 -6.76
C ALA A 83 7.27 8.63 -6.02
N GLY A 84 6.51 7.56 -5.81
CA GLY A 84 5.25 7.58 -5.06
C GLY A 84 5.42 7.05 -3.63
N ILE A 85 4.82 7.70 -2.64
CA ILE A 85 4.73 7.22 -1.26
C ILE A 85 3.27 7.27 -0.79
N LEU A 86 2.76 6.14 -0.28
CA LEU A 86 1.53 6.08 0.48
C LEU A 86 1.85 6.16 1.97
N TRP A 87 1.28 7.16 2.65
CA TRP A 87 1.43 7.36 4.09
C TRP A 87 0.20 6.82 4.82
N VAL A 88 0.44 6.02 5.86
CA VAL A 88 -0.60 5.49 6.75
C VAL A 88 -0.31 6.01 8.15
N HIS A 89 -1.27 6.74 8.72
CA HIS A 89 -1.15 7.28 10.07
C HIS A 89 -1.38 6.19 11.12
N TRP A 90 -0.94 6.46 12.35
CA TRP A 90 -1.11 5.55 13.48
C TRP A 90 -2.57 5.39 13.90
N LEU A 91 -2.86 4.33 14.66
CA LEU A 91 -4.10 4.19 15.40
C LEU A 91 -3.98 4.96 16.72
N GLY A 92 -4.93 5.85 17.01
CA GLY A 92 -4.91 6.66 18.23
C GLY A 92 -6.05 7.67 18.29
N GLU A 93 -5.82 8.79 18.97
CA GLU A 93 -6.76 9.89 19.10
C GLU A 93 -7.08 10.50 17.72
N PRO A 94 -8.34 10.44 17.23
CA PRO A 94 -8.69 10.90 15.88
C PRO A 94 -8.25 12.32 15.55
N ALA A 95 -8.16 13.22 16.55
CA ALA A 95 -7.72 14.59 16.33
C ALA A 95 -6.23 14.71 15.91
N THR A 96 -5.39 13.73 16.26
CA THR A 96 -3.92 13.79 16.06
C THR A 96 -3.37 12.61 15.26
N THR A 97 -4.14 11.54 15.10
CA THR A 97 -3.75 10.35 14.33
C THR A 97 -4.69 10.18 13.13
N ASN A 98 -4.54 11.08 12.16
CA ASN A 98 -5.35 11.17 10.95
C ASN A 98 -4.46 11.55 9.75
N ARG A 99 -5.05 11.82 8.58
CA ARG A 99 -4.34 12.20 7.34
C ARG A 99 -3.38 13.40 7.46
N THR A 100 -3.45 14.20 8.53
CA THR A 100 -2.54 15.33 8.77
C THR A 100 -1.20 14.94 9.38
N GLN A 101 -1.08 13.73 9.96
CA GLN A 101 0.02 13.35 10.86
C GLN A 101 1.41 13.47 10.22
N PHE A 102 1.55 13.18 8.92
CA PHE A 102 2.83 13.22 8.20
C PHE A 102 2.88 14.30 7.11
N ARG A 103 2.00 15.30 7.19
CA ARG A 103 1.81 16.30 6.12
C ARG A 103 3.07 17.13 5.88
N GLU A 104 3.81 17.47 6.93
CA GLU A 104 5.02 18.29 6.80
C GLU A 104 6.20 17.46 6.26
N GLU A 105 6.32 16.19 6.63
CA GLU A 105 7.31 15.26 6.07
C GLU A 105 7.08 15.02 4.58
N ALA A 106 5.83 14.80 4.18
CA ALA A 106 5.44 14.68 2.78
C ALA A 106 5.81 15.96 1.99
N ALA A 107 5.52 17.13 2.55
CA ALA A 107 5.89 18.41 1.94
C ALA A 107 7.41 18.59 1.84
N ALA A 108 8.18 18.13 2.82
CA ALA A 108 9.64 18.19 2.80
C ALA A 108 10.27 17.22 1.78
N LEU A 109 9.59 16.14 1.41
CA LEU A 109 10.02 15.20 0.37
C LEU A 109 9.63 15.63 -1.04
N ALA A 110 8.55 16.40 -1.21
CA ALA A 110 8.08 16.80 -2.53
C ALA A 110 9.17 17.46 -3.40
N PRO A 111 9.94 18.48 -2.94
CA PRO A 111 11.02 19.08 -3.73
C PRO A 111 12.13 18.11 -4.15
N LYS A 112 12.19 16.92 -3.55
CA LYS A 112 13.14 15.85 -3.89
C LYS A 112 12.60 14.88 -4.95
N GLY A 113 11.45 15.19 -5.56
CA GLY A 113 10.84 14.38 -6.61
C GLY A 113 9.91 13.28 -6.09
N VAL A 114 9.20 13.54 -4.99
CA VAL A 114 8.28 12.58 -4.36
C VAL A 114 6.85 13.07 -4.41
N VAL A 115 5.95 12.27 -4.96
CA VAL A 115 4.50 12.43 -4.81
C VAL A 115 4.04 11.60 -3.61
N SER A 116 3.33 12.22 -2.69
CA SER A 116 2.85 11.61 -1.46
C SER A 116 1.33 11.63 -1.38
N LEU A 117 0.73 10.49 -1.05
CA LEU A 117 -0.70 10.38 -0.72
C LEU A 117 -0.83 10.06 0.77
N LEU A 118 -1.56 10.90 1.51
CA LEU A 118 -1.85 10.72 2.92
C LEU A 118 -3.35 10.49 3.08
N ALA A 119 -3.75 9.23 3.16
CA ALA A 119 -5.16 8.85 3.23
C ALA A 119 -5.68 8.86 4.66
N GLU A 120 -6.93 9.28 4.83
CA GLU A 120 -7.67 9.09 6.07
C GLU A 120 -8.08 7.62 6.23
N ALA A 121 -7.94 7.08 7.43
CA ALA A 121 -8.47 5.77 7.74
C ALA A 121 -9.91 5.85 8.26
N MET A 122 -10.65 4.75 8.12
CA MET A 122 -12.05 4.66 8.55
C MET A 122 -12.29 4.91 10.05
N TRP A 123 -11.26 4.80 10.89
CA TRP A 123 -11.33 5.02 12.34
C TRP A 123 -10.98 6.44 12.78
N SER A 124 -10.42 7.27 11.90
CA SER A 124 -9.99 8.65 12.19
C SER A 124 -10.87 9.70 11.52
N ALA A 125 -11.77 9.29 10.63
CA ALA A 125 -12.77 10.18 10.05
C ALA A 125 -13.67 10.78 11.16
N PRO A 126 -13.85 12.12 11.21
CA PRO A 126 -14.75 12.74 12.17
C PRO A 126 -16.19 12.22 11.98
N LYS A 127 -16.88 11.96 13.11
CA LYS A 127 -18.29 11.54 13.13
C LYS A 127 -19.24 12.68 12.83
#